data_AF-A0AAI9R798-F1
#
_entry.id   AF-A0AAI9R798-F1
#
_cell.length_a   1.000
_cell.length_b   1.000
_cell.length_c   1.000
_cell.angle_alpha   90.00
_cell.angle_beta   90.00
_cell.angle_gamma   90.00
#
_symmetry.space_group_name_H-M   'P 1'
#
loop_
_entity.id
_entity.type
_entity.pdbx_description
1 polymer ?
#
loop_
_entity_poly.entity_id
_entity_poly.type
_entity_poly.pdbx_seq_one_letter_code
_entity_poly.pdbx_strand_id
1 'polypeptide(L)'
;MNERSPLLSAALLLAPTLCLVAIRFALTALEEVLSEDPVLLYSLHGAALILGLIMFLRYRKVEDHEFHRSRAIRKLSRTYSREDKGLWEKGDSAIEKLESKANTSKKGRSALRAMEMQKGSIGSMNQERREEEIPDDDSEPGPSNQGISTIVDEQAVAAPKGPGPLGRLSAWVSRRLDRSAKKRMEKKPAKPAKPKSSNPSDMWASPSDSSLARSVSSCSSCGALNNSGTAYCTSCGDLLR
;
A
#
# COMPACT_ATOMS: atom_id res chain seq x y z
N MET A 1 4.35 32.50 -19.48
CA MET A 1 4.94 31.31 -20.11
C MET A 1 6.30 31.05 -19.47
N ASN A 2 6.36 30.20 -18.43
CA ASN A 2 7.64 29.83 -17.82
C ASN A 2 8.16 28.58 -18.55
N GLU A 3 9.02 28.77 -19.53
CA GLU A 3 9.58 27.65 -20.29
C GLU A 3 10.56 26.87 -19.42
N ARG A 4 10.26 25.59 -19.18
CA ARG A 4 11.17 24.68 -18.49
C ARG A 4 12.34 24.35 -19.42
N SER A 5 13.58 24.37 -18.93
CA SER A 5 14.75 24.21 -19.79
C SER A 5 14.79 22.80 -20.40
N PRO A 6 14.97 22.68 -21.74
CA PRO A 6 14.97 21.39 -22.41
C PRO A 6 16.14 20.51 -21.96
N LEU A 7 17.25 21.14 -21.57
CA LEU A 7 18.44 20.46 -21.03
C LEU A 7 18.14 19.76 -19.71
N LEU A 8 17.44 20.43 -18.79
CA LEU A 8 17.08 19.82 -17.50
C LEU A 8 16.09 18.67 -17.70
N SER A 9 15.17 18.81 -18.66
CA SER A 9 14.26 17.74 -19.06
C SER A 9 15.01 16.51 -19.59
N ALA A 10 15.99 16.70 -20.48
CA ALA A 10 16.81 15.62 -21.01
C ALA A 10 17.70 14.96 -19.93
N ALA A 11 18.24 15.77 -19.02
CA ALA A 11 18.99 15.28 -17.86
C ALA A 11 18.12 14.38 -16.97
N LEU A 12 16.87 14.76 -16.70
CA LEU A 12 15.94 13.94 -15.90
C LEU A 12 15.58 12.60 -16.57
N LEU A 13 15.54 12.56 -17.91
CA LEU A 13 15.33 11.31 -18.66
C LEU A 13 16.50 10.34 -18.47
N LEU A 14 17.73 10.85 -18.56
CA LEU A 14 18.95 10.04 -18.52
C LEU A 14 19.44 9.76 -17.10
N ALA A 15 19.10 10.60 -16.12
CA ALA A 15 19.62 10.54 -14.75
C ALA A 15 19.48 9.16 -14.09
N PRO A 16 18.34 8.44 -14.18
CA PRO A 16 18.22 7.12 -13.55
C PRO A 16 19.17 6.09 -14.17
N THR A 17 19.40 6.16 -15.49
CA THR A 17 20.32 5.26 -16.19
C THR A 17 21.78 5.59 -15.87
N LEU A 18 22.13 6.89 -15.76
CA LEU A 18 23.47 7.33 -15.34
C LEU A 18 23.77 6.95 -13.90
N CYS A 19 22.78 7.04 -13.01
CA CYS A 19 22.89 6.58 -11.63
C CYS A 19 23.20 5.07 -11.56
N LEU A 20 22.50 4.25 -12.35
CA LEU A 20 22.80 2.82 -12.44
C LEU A 20 24.22 2.54 -12.93
N VAL A 21 24.67 3.26 -13.96
CA VAL A 21 26.05 3.14 -14.47
C VAL A 21 27.06 3.50 -13.38
N ALA A 22 26.84 4.58 -12.63
CA ALA A 22 27.69 4.97 -11.51
C ALA A 22 27.74 3.90 -10.41
N ILE A 23 26.59 3.30 -10.06
CA ILE A 23 26.51 2.19 -9.11
C ILE A 23 27.27 0.96 -9.62
N ARG A 24 27.21 0.67 -10.93
CA ARG A 24 27.95 -0.43 -11.56
C ARG A 24 29.46 -0.26 -11.38
N PHE A 25 29.97 0.94 -11.64
CA PHE A 25 31.38 1.26 -11.43
C PHE A 25 31.79 1.24 -9.95
N ALA A 26 30.88 1.61 -9.05
CA ALA A 26 31.16 1.60 -7.60
C ALA A 26 31.16 0.18 -7.00
N LEU A 27 30.37 -0.74 -7.55
CA LEU A 27 30.19 -2.11 -7.03
C LEU A 27 30.58 -3.15 -8.08
N THR A 28 31.86 -3.55 -8.07
CA THR A 28 32.41 -4.58 -8.97
C THR A 28 31.67 -5.92 -8.89
N ALA A 29 31.15 -6.29 -7.71
CA ALA A 29 30.34 -7.49 -7.54
C ALA A 29 29.01 -7.43 -8.32
N LEU A 30 28.44 -6.24 -8.50
CA LEU A 30 27.23 -6.05 -9.31
C LEU A 30 27.57 -6.12 -10.80
N GLU A 31 28.70 -5.54 -11.22
CA GLU A 31 29.22 -5.63 -12.59
C GLU A 31 29.40 -7.08 -13.03
N GLU A 32 30.01 -7.93 -12.18
CA GLU A 32 30.26 -9.34 -12.50
C GLU A 32 28.96 -10.10 -12.77
N VAL A 33 27.97 -10.01 -11.88
CA VAL A 33 26.65 -10.64 -12.04
C VAL A 33 25.89 -10.11 -13.25
N LEU A 34 25.95 -8.81 -13.49
CA LEU A 34 25.20 -8.16 -14.58
C LEU A 34 25.87 -8.36 -15.94
N SER A 35 27.18 -8.64 -15.97
CA SER A 35 27.92 -8.99 -17.19
C SER A 35 27.63 -10.42 -17.65
N GLU A 36 27.29 -11.32 -16.73
CA GLU A 36 26.97 -12.71 -17.04
C GLU A 36 25.58 -12.87 -17.67
N ASP A 37 24.62 -11.99 -17.34
CA ASP A 37 23.27 -11.99 -17.92
C ASP A 37 22.94 -10.68 -18.66
N PRO A 38 23.03 -10.66 -20.01
CA PRO A 38 22.71 -9.48 -20.81
C PRO A 38 21.22 -9.13 -20.77
N VAL A 39 20.33 -10.12 -20.57
CA VAL A 39 18.89 -9.87 -20.48
C VAL A 39 18.59 -9.08 -19.21
N LEU A 40 19.21 -9.47 -18.08
CA LEU A 40 19.11 -8.75 -16.82
C LEU A 40 19.63 -7.32 -16.96
N LEU A 41 20.80 -7.12 -17.57
CA LEU A 41 21.38 -5.80 -17.83
C LEU A 41 20.44 -4.89 -18.62
N TYR A 42 19.94 -5.34 -19.77
CA TYR A 42 19.02 -4.55 -20.59
C TYR A 42 17.69 -4.30 -19.89
N SER A 43 17.19 -5.27 -19.11
CA SER A 43 15.95 -5.09 -18.34
C SER A 43 16.09 -4.00 -17.27
N LEU A 44 17.24 -3.92 -16.59
CA LEU A 44 17.50 -2.96 -15.53
C LEU A 44 17.62 -1.53 -16.09
N HIS A 45 18.38 -1.37 -17.17
CA HIS A 45 18.45 -0.09 -17.89
C HIS A 45 17.10 0.29 -18.51
N GLY A 46 16.33 -0.67 -19.02
CA GLY A 46 14.98 -0.46 -19.52
C GLY A 46 14.03 0.07 -18.42
N ALA A 47 14.07 -0.53 -17.22
CA ALA A 47 13.29 -0.06 -16.08
C ALA A 47 13.70 1.36 -15.63
N ALA A 48 15.00 1.66 -15.60
CA ALA A 48 15.48 3.00 -15.29
C ALA A 48 15.09 4.04 -16.35
N LEU A 49 15.08 3.66 -17.64
CA LEU A 49 14.62 4.53 -18.71
C LEU A 49 13.12 4.79 -18.58
N ILE A 50 12.30 3.78 -18.25
CA ILE A 50 10.87 3.97 -17.97
C ILE A 50 10.68 4.95 -16.81
N LEU A 51 11.46 4.83 -15.73
CA LEU A 51 11.42 5.77 -14.61
C LEU A 51 11.79 7.19 -15.06
N GLY A 52 12.87 7.33 -15.84
CA GLY A 52 13.29 8.60 -16.42
C GLY A 52 12.23 9.20 -17.34
N LEU A 53 11.53 8.38 -18.13
CA LEU A 53 10.41 8.80 -18.98
C LEU A 53 9.23 9.31 -18.14
N ILE A 54 8.89 8.64 -17.04
CA ILE A 54 7.85 9.11 -16.12
C ILE A 54 8.22 10.49 -15.54
N MET A 55 9.48 10.64 -15.09
CA MET A 55 9.98 11.93 -14.58
C MET A 55 9.96 13.01 -15.67
N PHE A 56 10.38 12.69 -16.89
CA PHE A 56 10.36 13.60 -18.04
C PHE A 56 8.94 14.07 -18.37
N LEU A 57 7.98 13.16 -18.46
CA LEU A 57 6.59 13.49 -18.74
C LEU A 57 5.98 14.37 -17.65
N ARG A 58 6.29 14.08 -16.38
CA ARG A 58 5.83 14.87 -15.25
C ARG A 58 6.50 16.25 -15.21
N TYR A 59 7.79 16.33 -15.53
CA TYR A 59 8.54 17.57 -15.62
C TYR A 59 8.11 18.44 -16.81
N ARG A 60 7.56 17.87 -17.88
CA ARG A 60 7.02 18.68 -18.99
C ARG A 60 5.60 19.18 -18.76
N LYS A 61 4.91 18.64 -17.75
CA LYS A 61 3.60 19.13 -17.38
C LYS A 61 3.74 20.52 -16.75
N VAL A 62 3.45 21.55 -17.54
CA VAL A 62 3.34 22.93 -17.08
C VAL A 62 1.87 23.20 -16.80
N GLU A 63 1.58 23.55 -15.55
CA GLU A 63 0.26 23.93 -15.09
C GLU A 63 0.20 25.45 -15.15
N ASP A 64 -0.10 25.97 -16.34
CA ASP A 64 -0.30 27.41 -16.53
C ASP A 64 -1.67 27.85 -15.99
N HIS A 65 -1.93 29.15 -15.88
CA HIS A 65 -3.24 29.67 -15.49
C HIS A 65 -4.37 29.16 -16.41
N GLU A 66 -4.09 28.94 -17.69
CA GLU A 66 -5.01 28.31 -18.64
C GLU A 66 -5.26 26.81 -18.31
N PHE A 67 -4.27 26.11 -17.76
CA PHE A 67 -4.44 24.74 -17.28
C PHE A 67 -5.43 24.68 -16.12
N HIS A 68 -5.33 25.59 -15.14
CA HIS A 68 -6.29 25.64 -14.03
C HIS A 68 -7.71 26.02 -14.51
N ARG A 69 -7.82 27.02 -15.40
CA ARG A 69 -9.11 27.39 -16.00
C ARG A 69 -9.75 26.24 -16.77
N SER A 70 -8.98 25.54 -17.61
CA SER A 70 -9.46 24.39 -18.37
C SER A 70 -9.73 23.16 -17.50
N ARG A 71 -9.01 22.98 -16.37
CA ARG A 71 -9.28 21.94 -15.37
C ARG A 71 -10.61 22.19 -14.66
N ALA A 72 -10.91 23.44 -14.28
CA ALA A 72 -12.21 23.84 -13.73
C ALA A 72 -13.36 23.60 -14.72
N ILE A 73 -13.19 24.02 -15.98
CA ILE A 73 -14.20 23.78 -17.04
C ILE A 73 -14.39 22.28 -17.30
N ARG A 74 -13.31 21.49 -17.33
CA ARG A 74 -13.39 20.02 -17.46
C ARG A 74 -14.17 19.38 -16.32
N LYS A 75 -14.09 19.90 -15.10
CA LYS A 75 -14.89 19.42 -13.95
C LYS A 75 -16.39 19.55 -14.22
N LEU A 76 -16.79 20.62 -14.91
CA LEU A 76 -18.19 20.93 -15.27
C LEU A 76 -18.64 20.27 -16.59
N SER A 77 -17.72 19.77 -17.42
CA SER A 77 -18.03 19.14 -18.71
C SER A 77 -19.09 18.04 -18.64
N ARG A 78 -19.13 17.30 -17.52
CA ARG A 78 -20.11 16.23 -17.31
C ARG A 78 -21.51 16.77 -17.02
N THR A 79 -21.62 17.94 -16.39
CA THR A 79 -22.88 18.63 -16.17
C THR A 79 -23.39 19.20 -17.49
N TYR A 80 -22.54 19.90 -18.24
CA TYR A 80 -22.87 20.40 -19.59
C TYR A 80 -23.29 19.26 -20.53
N SER A 81 -22.54 18.16 -20.58
CA SER A 81 -22.92 17.00 -21.40
C SER A 81 -24.27 16.37 -21.01
N ARG A 82 -24.71 16.53 -19.75
CA ARG A 82 -26.04 16.07 -19.32
C ARG A 82 -27.12 17.10 -19.65
N GLU A 83 -26.82 18.39 -19.47
CA GLU A 83 -27.67 19.49 -19.89
C GLU A 83 -27.99 19.40 -21.40
N ASP A 84 -26.97 19.21 -22.24
CA ASP A 84 -27.12 18.99 -23.70
C ASP A 84 -27.98 17.75 -24.03
N LYS A 85 -27.96 16.74 -23.16
CA LYS A 85 -28.82 15.53 -23.31
C LYS A 85 -30.26 15.77 -22.86
N GLY A 86 -30.62 17.02 -22.52
CA GLY A 86 -31.92 17.43 -22.05
C GLY A 86 -32.19 17.00 -20.61
N LEU A 87 -31.20 17.15 -19.71
CA LEU A 87 -31.38 16.83 -18.28
C LEU A 87 -32.58 17.57 -17.67
N TRP A 88 -32.74 18.86 -18.02
CA TRP A 88 -33.81 19.72 -17.53
C TRP A 88 -35.17 19.39 -18.15
N GLU A 89 -35.20 19.20 -19.48
CA GLU A 89 -36.41 18.81 -20.21
C GLU A 89 -36.97 17.44 -19.79
N LYS A 90 -36.11 16.57 -19.25
CA LYS A 90 -36.49 15.23 -18.78
C LYS A 90 -36.75 15.17 -17.27
N GLY A 91 -36.79 16.32 -16.59
CA GLY A 91 -36.99 16.43 -15.14
C GLY A 91 -38.21 15.65 -14.67
N ASP A 92 -39.37 15.89 -15.28
CA ASP A 92 -40.63 15.23 -14.91
C ASP A 92 -40.55 13.72 -15.07
N SER A 93 -39.98 13.25 -16.19
CA SER A 93 -39.78 11.81 -16.44
C SER A 93 -38.77 11.17 -15.47
N ALA A 94 -37.82 11.95 -14.94
CA ALA A 94 -36.85 11.50 -13.96
C ALA A 94 -37.50 11.40 -12.58
N ILE A 95 -38.36 12.35 -12.22
CA ILE A 95 -39.16 12.35 -10.99
C ILE A 95 -40.11 11.16 -11.01
N GLU A 96 -40.89 10.96 -12.07
CA GLU A 96 -41.80 9.82 -12.21
C GLU A 96 -41.07 8.46 -12.10
N LYS A 97 -39.87 8.36 -12.68
CA LYS A 97 -39.00 7.17 -12.53
C LYS A 97 -38.49 6.98 -11.10
N LEU A 98 -38.27 8.05 -10.35
CA LEU A 98 -37.86 7.98 -8.95
C LEU A 98 -39.04 7.63 -8.06
N GLU A 99 -40.22 8.21 -8.29
CA GLU A 99 -41.46 7.89 -7.60
C GLU A 99 -41.87 6.44 -7.82
N SER A 100 -41.85 5.96 -9.06
CA SER A 100 -42.11 4.55 -9.36
C SER A 100 -41.10 3.63 -8.67
N LYS A 101 -39.80 3.96 -8.68
CA LYS A 101 -38.76 3.20 -7.95
C LYS A 101 -38.92 3.25 -6.43
N ALA A 102 -39.42 4.35 -5.88
CA ALA A 102 -39.69 4.51 -4.45
C ALA A 102 -40.92 3.67 -4.05
N ASN A 103 -41.95 3.67 -4.89
CA ASN A 103 -43.18 2.90 -4.69
C ASN A 103 -42.98 1.39 -4.92
N THR A 104 -41.97 0.99 -5.69
CA THR A 104 -41.62 -0.44 -5.83
C THR A 104 -41.00 -0.97 -4.53
N SER A 105 -41.63 -1.98 -3.93
CA SER A 105 -41.05 -2.65 -2.77
C SER A 105 -39.77 -3.39 -3.17
N LYS A 106 -38.63 -2.89 -2.69
CA LYS A 106 -37.35 -3.60 -2.80
C LYS A 106 -37.44 -4.84 -1.91
N LYS A 107 -37.02 -6.02 -2.40
CA LYS A 107 -36.98 -7.27 -1.61
C LYS A 107 -35.53 -7.67 -1.31
N GLY A 108 -35.32 -8.45 -0.24
CA GLY A 108 -34.01 -9.01 0.12
C GLY A 108 -33.03 -8.02 0.77
N ARG A 109 -31.72 -8.24 0.58
CA ARG A 109 -30.65 -7.44 1.22
C ARG A 109 -30.71 -5.94 0.91
N SER A 110 -31.19 -5.55 -0.27
CA SER A 110 -31.37 -4.13 -0.65
C SER A 110 -32.54 -3.47 0.07
N ALA A 111 -33.55 -4.24 0.46
CA ALA A 111 -34.68 -3.75 1.25
C ALA A 111 -34.25 -3.42 2.68
N LEU A 112 -33.46 -4.31 3.29
CA LEU A 112 -32.91 -4.12 4.62
C LEU A 112 -32.03 -2.87 4.70
N ARG A 113 -31.16 -2.65 3.72
CA ARG A 113 -30.36 -1.41 3.63
C ARG A 113 -31.23 -0.16 3.43
N ALA A 114 -32.28 -0.24 2.63
CA ALA A 114 -33.19 0.89 2.44
C ALA A 114 -33.97 1.22 3.73
N MET A 115 -34.42 0.20 4.46
CA MET A 115 -35.04 0.37 5.78
C MET A 115 -34.07 0.91 6.82
N GLU A 116 -32.81 0.47 6.80
CA GLU A 116 -31.75 0.99 7.66
C GLU A 116 -31.48 2.47 7.38
N MET A 117 -31.38 2.87 6.11
CA MET A 117 -31.25 4.28 5.71
C MET A 117 -32.48 5.12 6.12
N GLN A 118 -33.69 4.55 6.05
CA GLN A 118 -34.92 5.22 6.49
C GLN A 118 -35.03 5.39 8.01
N LYS A 119 -34.30 4.59 8.79
CA LYS A 119 -34.28 4.66 10.26
C LYS A 119 -33.29 5.69 10.82
N GLY A 120 -32.52 6.37 9.97
CA GLY A 120 -31.62 7.44 10.40
C GLY A 120 -32.38 8.60 11.07
N SER A 121 -31.79 9.20 12.10
CA SER A 121 -32.39 10.35 12.80
C SER A 121 -32.17 11.64 12.01
N ILE A 122 -33.18 12.51 11.95
CA ILE A 122 -33.06 13.84 11.34
C ILE A 122 -31.98 14.67 12.08
N GLY A 123 -31.78 14.43 13.37
CA GLY A 123 -30.74 15.09 14.17
C GLY A 123 -29.31 14.77 13.73
N SER A 124 -29.05 13.58 13.19
CA SER A 124 -27.73 13.22 12.64
C SER A 124 -27.51 13.73 11.21
N MET A 125 -28.56 14.24 10.55
CA MET A 125 -28.45 14.86 9.23
C MET A 125 -27.92 16.30 9.32
N ASN A 126 -28.21 16.97 10.44
CA ASN A 126 -27.79 18.35 10.69
C ASN A 126 -26.48 18.42 11.49
N GLN A 127 -25.59 17.45 11.29
CA GLN A 127 -24.26 17.51 11.88
C GLN A 127 -23.41 18.40 10.97
N GLU A 128 -23.03 19.55 11.49
CA GLU A 128 -22.09 20.44 10.81
C GLU A 128 -20.83 19.69 10.42
N ARG A 129 -20.36 19.96 9.19
CA ARG A 129 -19.14 19.34 8.68
C ARG A 129 -17.99 19.76 9.59
N ARG A 130 -17.24 18.79 10.11
CA ARG A 130 -15.97 19.06 10.80
C ARG A 130 -15.07 19.87 9.87
N GLU A 131 -14.59 21.01 10.36
CA GLU A 131 -13.62 21.83 9.65
C GLU A 131 -12.37 20.99 9.37
N GLU A 132 -12.09 20.76 8.08
CA GLU A 132 -10.84 20.17 7.60
C GLU A 132 -9.98 21.31 7.05
N GLU A 133 -8.74 21.38 7.53
CA GLU A 133 -7.73 22.28 7.00
C GLU A 133 -7.46 21.88 5.54
N ILE A 134 -7.70 22.79 4.62
CA ILE A 134 -7.46 22.57 3.20
C ILE A 134 -5.93 22.44 3.04
N PRO A 135 -5.40 21.29 2.63
CA PRO A 135 -3.97 21.15 2.40
C PRO A 135 -3.58 22.07 1.23
N ASP A 136 -2.45 22.78 1.35
CA ASP A 136 -1.90 23.64 0.30
C ASP A 136 -1.54 22.90 -1.00
N ASP A 137 -1.64 21.56 -1.03
CA ASP A 137 -1.41 20.73 -2.21
C ASP A 137 -2.73 20.51 -2.98
N ASP A 138 -2.97 21.30 -4.06
CA ASP A 138 -3.79 21.10 -5.29
C ASP A 138 -5.06 20.21 -5.27
N SER A 139 -5.52 19.85 -4.08
CA SER A 139 -6.55 18.91 -3.71
C SER A 139 -7.76 19.70 -3.29
N GLU A 140 -8.15 20.60 -4.19
CA GLU A 140 -9.43 21.28 -4.15
C GLU A 140 -10.54 20.24 -3.99
N PRO A 141 -11.36 20.32 -2.92
CA PRO A 141 -12.46 19.39 -2.76
C PRO A 141 -13.33 19.43 -4.02
N GLY A 142 -13.55 18.26 -4.63
CA GLY A 142 -14.62 18.09 -5.61
C GLY A 142 -15.91 18.63 -4.98
N PRO A 143 -16.83 19.28 -5.74
CA PRO A 143 -18.20 19.34 -5.28
C PRO A 143 -18.63 17.88 -5.21
N SER A 144 -18.56 17.33 -4.00
CA SER A 144 -19.12 16.04 -3.69
C SER A 144 -20.61 16.25 -3.75
N ASN A 145 -21.18 16.15 -4.96
CA ASN A 145 -22.59 15.87 -5.13
C ASN A 145 -22.84 14.41 -4.72
N GLN A 146 -22.39 14.04 -3.53
CA GLN A 146 -22.92 12.93 -2.78
C GLN A 146 -24.33 13.34 -2.42
N GLY A 147 -25.26 13.06 -3.34
CA GLY A 147 -26.60 12.72 -2.91
C GLY A 147 -26.46 11.66 -1.83
N ILE A 148 -26.80 12.04 -0.60
CA ILE A 148 -26.97 11.16 0.55
C ILE A 148 -25.73 10.27 0.76
N SER A 149 -24.64 10.87 1.23
CA SER A 149 -23.63 10.14 1.98
C SER A 149 -24.12 9.96 3.42
N THR A 150 -25.02 9.00 3.65
CA THR A 150 -25.20 8.46 4.99
C THR A 150 -23.93 7.71 5.37
N ILE A 151 -23.23 8.23 6.38
CA ILE A 151 -22.55 7.47 7.44
C ILE A 151 -22.77 5.96 7.31
N VAL A 152 -21.83 5.29 6.67
CA VAL A 152 -21.56 3.87 6.92
C VAL A 152 -20.75 3.87 8.22
N ASP A 153 -21.22 3.10 9.20
CA ASP A 153 -20.77 3.03 10.59
C ASP A 153 -19.30 3.42 10.85
N GLU A 154 -19.08 4.29 11.84
CA GLU A 154 -17.76 4.53 12.44
C GLU A 154 -17.16 3.24 13.06
N GLN A 155 -17.97 2.20 13.27
CA GLN A 155 -17.50 0.86 13.64
C GLN A 155 -17.01 0.03 12.44
N ALA A 156 -17.34 0.42 11.20
CA ALA A 156 -16.71 -0.08 9.99
C ALA A 156 -15.43 0.71 9.61
N VAL A 157 -15.11 1.82 10.28
CA VAL A 157 -13.84 2.54 10.12
C VAL A 157 -12.67 1.81 10.82
N ALA A 158 -12.96 0.83 11.69
CA ALA A 158 -11.97 -0.17 12.11
C ALA A 158 -11.73 -1.27 11.06
N ALA A 159 -12.46 -1.29 9.94
CA ALA A 159 -12.06 -2.05 8.77
C ALA A 159 -11.08 -1.19 7.97
N PRO A 160 -9.80 -1.60 7.82
CA PRO A 160 -8.85 -0.81 7.06
C PRO A 160 -9.42 -0.59 5.65
N LYS A 161 -9.45 0.68 5.22
CA LYS A 161 -9.76 1.08 3.84
C LYS A 161 -9.19 0.01 2.92
N GLY A 162 -10.07 -0.72 2.24
CA GLY A 162 -9.69 -1.85 1.41
C GLY A 162 -8.52 -1.43 0.50
N PRO A 163 -7.53 -2.29 0.29
CA PRO A 163 -6.27 -1.89 -0.31
C PRO A 163 -6.54 -1.12 -1.60
N GLY A 164 -5.98 0.09 -1.69
CA GLY A 164 -5.96 0.88 -2.91
C GLY A 164 -5.34 0.06 -4.05
N PRO A 165 -5.31 0.58 -5.29
CA PRO A 165 -4.81 -0.17 -6.44
C PRO A 165 -3.40 -0.75 -6.20
N LEU A 166 -2.53 0.01 -5.53
CA LEU A 166 -1.19 -0.45 -5.11
C LEU A 166 -1.21 -1.53 -4.02
N GLY A 167 -2.14 -1.47 -3.07
CA GLY A 167 -2.30 -2.50 -2.03
C GLY A 167 -2.84 -3.83 -2.58
N ARG A 168 -3.61 -3.79 -3.68
CA ARG A 168 -4.07 -5.02 -4.36
C ARG A 168 -2.90 -5.70 -5.06
N LEU A 169 -1.99 -4.92 -5.64
CA LEU A 169 -0.75 -5.41 -6.26
C LEU A 169 0.20 -6.01 -5.22
N SER A 170 0.43 -5.33 -4.09
CA SER A 170 1.29 -5.86 -3.03
C SER A 170 0.73 -7.16 -2.44
N ALA A 171 -0.58 -7.22 -2.18
CA ALA A 171 -1.23 -8.45 -1.72
C ALA A 171 -1.11 -9.59 -2.73
N TRP A 172 -1.15 -9.30 -4.04
CA TRP A 172 -0.93 -10.31 -5.08
C TRP A 172 0.52 -10.82 -5.09
N VAL A 173 1.51 -9.92 -4.95
CA VAL A 173 2.94 -10.28 -4.88
C VAL A 173 3.21 -11.12 -3.62
N SER A 174 2.71 -10.71 -2.46
CA SER A 174 2.87 -11.48 -1.22
C SER A 174 2.25 -12.87 -1.34
N ARG A 175 1.04 -12.99 -1.92
CA ARG A 175 0.41 -14.30 -2.17
C ARG A 175 1.25 -15.18 -3.10
N ARG A 176 1.89 -14.59 -4.12
CA ARG A 176 2.81 -15.31 -5.02
C ARG A 176 4.07 -15.77 -4.29
N LEU A 177 4.64 -14.91 -3.44
CA LEU A 177 5.82 -15.21 -2.64
C LEU A 177 5.52 -16.32 -1.62
N ASP A 178 4.40 -16.22 -0.89
CA ASP A 178 3.93 -17.24 0.05
C ASP A 178 3.67 -18.57 -0.63
N ARG A 179 3.08 -18.57 -1.83
CA ARG A 179 2.86 -19.81 -2.60
C ARG A 179 4.16 -20.44 -3.07
N SER A 180 5.18 -19.63 -3.37
CA SER A 180 6.53 -20.10 -3.71
C SER A 180 7.24 -20.67 -2.48
N ALA A 181 7.16 -19.98 -1.34
CA ALA A 181 7.71 -20.44 -0.06
C ALA A 181 7.07 -21.76 0.38
N LYS A 182 5.73 -21.88 0.30
CA LYS A 182 5.00 -23.13 0.59
C LYS A 182 5.45 -24.28 -0.32
N LYS A 183 5.59 -24.04 -1.63
CA LYS A 183 6.13 -25.06 -2.55
C LYS A 183 7.56 -25.48 -2.23
N ARG A 184 8.40 -24.59 -1.68
CA ARG A 184 9.76 -24.93 -1.22
C ARG A 184 9.74 -25.73 0.09
N MET A 185 8.79 -25.46 0.99
CA MET A 185 8.61 -26.25 2.21
C MET A 185 8.05 -27.65 1.89
N GLU A 186 7.04 -27.75 1.02
CA GLU A 186 6.43 -29.03 0.61
C GLU A 186 7.40 -29.91 -0.22
N LYS A 187 8.32 -29.29 -0.98
CA LYS A 187 9.35 -30.01 -1.74
C LYS A 187 10.60 -30.37 -0.94
N LYS A 188 10.67 -30.07 0.37
CA LYS A 188 11.66 -30.69 1.25
C LYS A 188 11.07 -32.00 1.80
N PRO A 189 11.34 -33.18 1.19
CA PRO A 189 11.26 -34.41 1.95
C PRO A 189 12.23 -34.28 3.12
N ALA A 190 11.81 -34.69 4.32
CA ALA A 190 12.68 -34.87 5.47
C ALA A 190 13.74 -35.94 5.13
N LYS A 191 14.77 -35.54 4.39
CA LYS A 191 15.99 -36.34 4.23
C LYS A 191 16.83 -36.04 5.47
N PRO A 192 17.19 -37.06 6.29
CA PRO A 192 18.17 -36.86 7.33
C PRO A 192 19.46 -36.36 6.68
N ALA A 193 20.04 -35.31 7.26
CA ALA A 193 21.28 -34.72 6.81
C ALA A 193 22.35 -35.82 6.75
N LYS A 194 22.74 -36.22 5.54
CA LYS A 194 24.00 -36.94 5.33
C LYS A 194 25.13 -35.91 5.52
N PRO A 195 26.09 -36.12 6.44
CA PRO A 195 27.23 -35.24 6.53
C PRO A 195 28.05 -35.42 5.24
N LYS A 196 28.13 -34.36 4.44
CA LYS A 196 29.14 -34.25 3.38
C LYS A 196 30.28 -33.42 3.93
N SER A 197 31.46 -34.03 3.83
CA SER A 197 32.82 -33.54 4.07
C SER A 197 33.00 -32.03 4.13
N SER A 198 33.66 -31.62 5.22
CA SER A 198 34.30 -30.33 5.46
C SER A 198 35.05 -29.77 4.26
N ASN A 199 34.70 -28.53 3.87
CA ASN A 199 35.62 -27.58 3.26
C ASN A 199 35.65 -26.31 4.13
N PRO A 200 36.80 -25.62 4.27
CA PRO A 200 37.02 -24.66 5.34
C PRO A 200 36.78 -23.24 4.83
N SER A 201 35.58 -22.69 5.04
CA SER A 201 35.36 -21.23 4.99
C SER A 201 34.00 -20.84 5.58
N ASP A 202 33.77 -21.17 6.85
CA ASP A 202 32.63 -20.66 7.62
C ASP A 202 33.13 -19.55 8.55
N MET A 203 33.35 -18.36 8.02
CA MET A 203 33.73 -17.17 8.82
C MET A 203 32.52 -16.41 9.37
N TRP A 204 31.30 -16.87 9.07
CA TRP A 204 30.03 -16.20 9.44
C TRP A 204 28.89 -17.18 9.78
N ALA A 205 29.20 -18.35 10.35
CA ALA A 205 28.17 -19.25 10.86
C ALA A 205 27.67 -18.77 12.24
N SER A 206 26.37 -18.50 12.35
CA SER A 206 25.69 -18.28 13.63
C SER A 206 25.82 -19.53 14.50
N PRO A 207 26.10 -19.40 15.82
CA PRO A 207 26.25 -20.57 16.67
C PRO A 207 24.95 -21.38 16.66
N SER A 208 25.09 -22.67 16.37
CA SER A 208 24.05 -23.68 16.45
C SER A 208 23.38 -23.62 17.82
N ASP A 209 22.04 -23.59 17.86
CA ASP A 209 21.28 -23.72 19.10
C ASP A 209 21.69 -25.02 19.82
N SER A 210 22.43 -24.86 20.91
CA SER A 210 22.88 -25.95 21.76
C SER A 210 21.65 -26.60 22.38
N SER A 211 21.42 -27.89 22.10
CA SER A 211 20.33 -28.70 22.65
C SER A 211 20.51 -29.07 24.13
N LEU A 212 21.29 -28.29 24.90
CA LEU A 212 21.25 -28.32 26.35
C LEU A 212 20.05 -27.48 26.78
N ALA A 213 18.89 -28.13 26.93
CA ALA A 213 17.79 -27.55 27.69
C ALA A 213 18.34 -27.14 29.07
N ARG A 214 18.65 -25.85 29.25
CA ARG A 214 19.02 -25.28 30.55
C ARG A 214 17.85 -25.53 31.48
N SER A 215 18.01 -26.45 32.43
CA SER A 215 17.02 -26.60 33.48
C SER A 215 16.98 -25.30 34.29
N VAL A 216 15.78 -24.85 34.61
CA VAL A 216 15.54 -23.60 35.32
C VAL A 216 15.06 -23.96 36.71
N SER A 217 15.70 -23.43 37.75
CA SER A 217 15.27 -23.59 39.14
C SER A 217 14.62 -22.30 39.64
N SER A 218 13.51 -22.42 40.36
CA SER A 218 12.84 -21.28 41.00
C SER A 218 13.43 -21.02 42.40
N CYS A 219 13.70 -19.77 42.74
CA CYS A 219 14.10 -19.38 44.08
C CYS A 219 12.94 -19.50 45.07
N SER A 220 13.13 -20.15 46.22
CA SER A 220 12.11 -20.27 47.26
C SER A 220 11.80 -18.96 48.00
N SER A 221 12.75 -18.02 48.03
CA SER A 221 12.63 -16.75 48.76
C SER A 221 11.89 -15.67 47.94
N CYS A 222 12.18 -15.57 46.64
CA CYS A 222 11.62 -14.52 45.77
C CYS A 222 10.84 -15.02 44.55
N GLY A 223 10.78 -16.33 44.32
CA GLY A 223 10.07 -16.93 43.18
C GLY A 223 10.73 -16.71 41.81
N ALA A 224 11.86 -16.02 41.74
CA ALA A 224 12.55 -15.75 40.47
C ALA A 224 13.12 -17.04 39.86
N LEU A 225 13.01 -17.16 38.55
CA LEU A 225 13.54 -18.26 37.75
C LEU A 225 15.02 -18.02 37.43
N ASN A 226 15.90 -18.94 37.83
CA ASN A 226 17.35 -18.84 37.61
C ASN A 226 17.88 -20.06 36.84
N ASN A 227 19.02 -19.89 36.17
CA ASN A 227 19.62 -20.95 35.35
C ASN A 227 20.29 -22.02 36.24
N SER A 228 20.14 -23.30 35.89
CA SER A 228 20.87 -24.40 36.57
C SER A 228 22.38 -24.20 36.47
N GLY A 229 23.04 -23.97 37.60
CA GLY A 229 24.50 -23.77 37.68
C GLY A 229 24.94 -22.55 38.50
N THR A 230 24.01 -21.68 38.92
CA THR A 230 24.30 -20.57 39.84
C THR A 230 23.97 -20.95 41.28
N ALA A 231 24.93 -20.83 42.20
CA ALA A 231 24.75 -21.17 43.62
C ALA A 231 23.85 -20.17 44.39
N TYR A 232 23.68 -18.97 43.84
CA TYR A 232 22.91 -17.87 44.42
C TYR A 232 21.87 -17.33 43.44
N CYS A 233 20.77 -16.80 43.98
CA CYS A 233 19.73 -16.16 43.20
C CYS A 233 20.25 -14.83 42.64
N THR A 234 20.12 -14.63 41.33
CA THR A 234 20.50 -13.39 40.65
C THR A 234 19.62 -12.19 41.02
N SER A 235 18.42 -12.42 41.55
CA SER A 235 17.50 -11.35 41.94
C SER A 235 17.62 -10.94 43.41
N CYS A 236 17.87 -11.87 44.34
CA CYS A 236 17.86 -11.59 45.78
C CYS A 236 19.14 -12.00 46.52
N GLY A 237 20.09 -12.68 45.87
CA GLY A 237 21.35 -13.10 46.48
C GLY A 237 21.26 -14.32 47.40
N ASP A 238 20.06 -14.85 47.69
CA ASP A 238 19.89 -16.04 48.52
C ASP A 238 20.44 -17.31 47.86
N LEU A 239 20.93 -18.25 48.67
CA LEU A 239 21.40 -19.54 48.20
C LEU A 239 20.27 -20.38 47.60
N LEU A 240 20.46 -20.83 46.36
CA LEU A 240 19.57 -21.78 45.70
C LEU A 240 19.93 -23.19 46.18
N ARG A 241 19.04 -23.82 46.95
CA ARG A 241 19.20 -25.19 47.45
C ARG A 241 18.46 -26.19 46.56
#